data_AF-A0A328YFY5-F1
#
_entry.id   AF-A0A328YFY5-F1
#
_cell.length_a   1.000
_cell.length_b   1.000
_cell.length_c   1.000
_cell.angle_alpha   90.00
_cell.angle_beta   90.00
_cell.angle_gamma   90.00
#
_symmetry.space_group_name_H-M   'P 1'
#
loop_
_entity.id
_entity.type
_entity.pdbx_description
1 polymer ?
#
loop_
_entity_poly.entity_id
_entity_poly.type
_entity_poly.pdbx_seq_one_letter_code
_entity_poly.pdbx_strand_id
1 'polypeptide(L)'
;MKGQFPIGFFIWNLNKKERFNYFEADVFNKHEDYIGPKNIWSYDNIKLINEWVKTFRYSKSESIATIIGVGSDFQNQRLVRFGEPHMKVPASNHNWQTTKENLIETSIYYTVRHIFDSNWLNDRDQFLYPNENWKSDFEFQNNCLVSTLFSNNISSSFGTNHWIPFTEYEVNAQAKFESNFMTDFIKGKIQAETKTSDLFSIPTQPEHTACQPELVSGSNEILKQVQHDTTKGVQHNKALVFSEEATAVFDAGRELWKYYHKIASLSRNDYNVNASLYDIREYFQGRNDKGRMNSKSDDVTYMALIGELRNKLAILADKIKPKVYEYGFLKE
;
A
#
# COMPACT_ATOMS: atom_id res chain seq x y z
N MET A 1 26.05 -5.47 -27.58
CA MET A 1 24.90 -4.73 -27.02
C MET A 1 25.05 -4.68 -25.50
N LYS A 2 24.92 -3.52 -24.84
CA LYS A 2 25.11 -3.35 -23.37
C LYS A 2 23.76 -3.15 -22.64
N GLY A 3 22.75 -3.95 -22.99
CA GLY A 3 21.42 -3.86 -22.36
C GLY A 3 21.40 -4.58 -21.00
N GLN A 4 20.56 -4.11 -20.08
CA GLN A 4 20.29 -4.79 -18.79
C GLN A 4 19.35 -6.00 -18.94
N PHE A 5 18.74 -6.18 -20.11
CA PHE A 5 17.74 -7.20 -20.39
C PHE A 5 18.14 -8.04 -21.61
N PRO A 6 17.86 -9.35 -21.62
CA PRO A 6 18.05 -10.18 -22.78
C PRO A 6 17.10 -9.77 -23.91
N ILE A 7 17.51 -10.04 -25.16
CA ILE A 7 16.65 -9.90 -26.33
C ILE A 7 16.18 -11.29 -26.74
N GLY A 8 14.86 -11.49 -26.73
CA GLY A 8 14.22 -12.67 -27.28
C GLY A 8 13.63 -12.38 -28.66
N PHE A 9 13.71 -13.38 -29.55
CA PHE A 9 12.95 -13.40 -30.80
C PHE A 9 11.89 -14.49 -30.71
N PHE A 10 10.63 -14.12 -30.90
CA PHE A 10 9.52 -15.06 -30.85
C PHE A 10 9.04 -15.37 -32.27
N ILE A 11 8.99 -16.64 -32.65
CA ILE A 11 8.54 -17.11 -33.96
C ILE A 11 7.25 -17.91 -33.76
N TRP A 12 6.17 -17.47 -34.41
CA TRP A 12 4.85 -18.07 -34.29
C TRP A 12 4.49 -18.88 -35.54
N ASN A 13 4.04 -20.13 -35.36
CA ASN A 13 3.49 -20.94 -36.45
C ASN A 13 2.00 -20.62 -36.66
N LEU A 14 1.69 -19.72 -37.59
CA LEU A 14 0.34 -19.24 -37.87
C LEU A 14 -0.61 -20.29 -38.47
N ASN A 15 -0.12 -21.48 -38.85
CA ASN A 15 -0.98 -22.58 -39.30
C ASN A 15 -1.72 -23.25 -38.13
N LYS A 16 -1.23 -23.09 -36.89
CA LYS A 16 -1.91 -23.59 -35.69
C LYS A 16 -2.90 -22.54 -35.17
N LYS A 17 -4.20 -22.86 -35.22
CA LYS A 17 -5.28 -21.99 -34.74
C LYS A 17 -5.74 -22.40 -33.34
N GLU A 18 -4.81 -22.43 -32.40
CA GLU A 18 -5.09 -22.70 -30.99
C GLU A 18 -4.88 -21.43 -30.16
N ARG A 19 -5.63 -21.29 -29.07
CA ARG A 19 -5.41 -20.19 -28.13
C ARG A 19 -4.11 -20.42 -27.39
N PHE A 20 -3.21 -19.46 -27.47
CA PHE A 20 -1.98 -19.47 -26.70
C PHE A 20 -2.30 -19.19 -25.22
N ASN A 21 -1.91 -20.11 -24.34
CA ASN A 21 -2.12 -19.98 -22.88
C ASN A 21 -0.80 -19.70 -22.16
N TYR A 22 0.21 -20.53 -22.40
CA TYR A 22 1.58 -20.33 -21.96
C TYR A 22 2.52 -21.28 -22.71
N PHE A 23 3.82 -21.09 -22.56
CA PHE A 23 4.82 -22.13 -22.79
C PHE A 23 5.87 -22.11 -21.68
N GLU A 24 6.47 -23.25 -21.44
CA GLU A 24 7.63 -23.40 -20.54
C GLU A 24 8.91 -23.31 -21.37
N ALA A 25 9.90 -22.58 -20.87
CA ALA A 25 11.21 -22.44 -21.48
C ALA A 25 12.31 -22.75 -20.48
N ASP A 26 13.35 -23.46 -20.93
CA ASP A 26 14.59 -23.58 -20.18
C ASP A 26 15.33 -22.24 -20.18
N VAL A 27 15.71 -21.79 -18.98
CA VAL A 27 16.38 -20.52 -18.80
C VAL A 27 17.85 -20.76 -18.47
N PHE A 28 18.70 -20.04 -19.18
CA PHE A 28 20.14 -20.04 -18.95
C PHE A 28 20.62 -18.64 -18.56
N ASN A 29 21.58 -18.57 -17.64
CA ASN A 29 22.22 -17.30 -17.28
C ASN A 29 23.25 -16.87 -18.37
N LYS A 30 23.92 -15.74 -18.15
CA LYS A 30 24.95 -15.21 -19.07
C LYS A 30 26.21 -16.09 -19.23
N HIS A 31 26.34 -17.13 -18.40
CA HIS A 31 27.42 -18.11 -18.41
C HIS A 31 26.98 -19.46 -18.98
N GLU A 32 25.77 -19.52 -19.57
CA GLU A 32 25.17 -20.74 -20.12
C GLU A 32 24.83 -21.79 -19.05
N ASP A 33 24.80 -21.41 -17.76
CA ASP A 33 24.31 -22.30 -16.71
C ASP A 33 22.80 -22.32 -16.73
N TYR A 34 22.21 -23.52 -16.68
CA TYR A 34 20.78 -23.70 -16.49
C TYR A 34 20.35 -23.17 -15.12
N ILE A 35 19.37 -22.27 -15.08
CA ILE A 35 18.84 -21.67 -13.84
C ILE A 35 17.39 -22.05 -13.54
N GLY A 36 16.80 -22.94 -14.35
CA GLY A 36 15.46 -23.49 -14.15
C GLY A 36 14.50 -23.22 -15.31
N PRO A 37 13.28 -23.78 -15.25
CA PRO A 37 12.24 -23.48 -16.20
C PRO A 37 11.58 -22.13 -15.90
N LYS A 38 11.03 -21.48 -16.92
CA LYS A 38 10.15 -20.31 -16.77
C LYS A 38 8.94 -20.43 -17.67
N ASN A 39 7.76 -20.24 -17.08
CA ASN A 39 6.53 -20.09 -17.82
C ASN A 39 6.41 -18.66 -18.39
N ILE A 40 6.12 -18.56 -19.68
CA ILE A 40 5.71 -17.32 -20.34
C ILE A 40 4.22 -17.42 -20.64
N TRP A 41 3.45 -16.64 -19.89
CA TRP A 41 1.99 -16.70 -19.88
C TRP A 41 1.35 -15.73 -20.88
N SER A 42 0.24 -16.15 -21.49
CA SER A 42 -0.77 -15.24 -22.02
C SER A 42 -1.63 -14.70 -20.88
N TYR A 43 -1.88 -13.39 -20.92
CA TYR A 43 -2.77 -12.70 -19.99
C TYR A 43 -4.11 -12.32 -20.63
N ASP A 44 -4.44 -12.91 -21.79
CA ASP A 44 -5.71 -12.66 -22.47
C ASP A 44 -6.89 -13.04 -21.58
N ASN A 45 -7.86 -12.12 -21.44
CA ASN A 45 -9.07 -12.28 -20.63
C ASN A 45 -8.80 -12.52 -19.12
N ILE A 46 -7.62 -12.19 -18.61
CA ILE A 46 -7.31 -12.21 -17.18
C ILE A 46 -7.42 -10.79 -16.63
N LYS A 47 -8.11 -10.63 -15.50
CA LYS A 47 -8.18 -9.34 -14.80
C LYS A 47 -6.86 -9.03 -14.11
N LEU A 48 -6.38 -7.80 -14.26
CA LEU A 48 -5.12 -7.35 -13.64
C LEU A 48 -5.34 -6.72 -12.27
N ILE A 49 -4.27 -6.55 -11.48
CA ILE A 49 -4.34 -5.97 -10.12
C ILE A 49 -4.95 -4.57 -10.11
N ASN A 50 -4.76 -3.78 -11.17
CA ASN A 50 -5.35 -2.44 -11.28
C ASN A 50 -6.88 -2.48 -11.51
N GLU A 51 -7.44 -3.60 -11.96
CA GLU A 51 -8.89 -3.81 -11.94
C GLU A 51 -9.38 -4.16 -10.55
N TRP A 52 -8.60 -4.91 -9.76
CA TRP A 52 -8.91 -5.20 -8.36
C TRP A 52 -9.00 -3.91 -7.53
N VAL A 53 -8.08 -2.96 -7.75
CA VAL A 53 -8.11 -1.62 -7.14
C VAL A 53 -9.44 -0.89 -7.34
N LYS A 54 -10.11 -1.07 -8.49
CA LYS A 54 -11.39 -0.39 -8.77
C LYS A 54 -12.49 -0.76 -7.78
N THR A 55 -12.36 -1.88 -7.08
CA THR A 55 -13.36 -2.38 -6.12
C THR A 55 -13.32 -1.64 -4.78
N PHE A 56 -12.20 -1.02 -4.40
CA PHE A 56 -12.03 -0.36 -3.08
C PHE A 56 -11.47 1.08 -3.16
N ARG A 57 -11.07 1.56 -4.34
CA ARG A 57 -10.42 2.88 -4.49
C ARG A 57 -11.29 4.08 -4.17
N TYR A 58 -12.61 3.91 -4.11
CA TYR A 58 -13.55 4.98 -3.82
C TYR A 58 -13.97 4.90 -2.36
N SER A 59 -13.56 5.89 -1.57
CA SER A 59 -14.07 6.12 -0.22
C SER A 59 -14.59 7.55 -0.09
N LYS A 60 -15.51 7.74 0.85
CA LYS A 60 -16.03 9.06 1.25
C LYS A 60 -15.31 9.63 2.48
N SER A 61 -14.50 8.83 3.17
CA SER A 61 -13.82 9.30 4.37
C SER A 61 -12.54 10.05 4.05
N GLU A 62 -12.02 10.69 5.09
CA GLU A 62 -10.81 11.50 5.02
C GLU A 62 -9.62 10.68 4.51
N SER A 63 -8.88 11.29 3.58
CA SER A 63 -7.68 10.70 3.00
C SER A 63 -6.49 10.92 3.92
N ILE A 64 -5.76 9.84 4.20
CA ILE A 64 -4.49 9.87 4.94
C ILE A 64 -3.26 9.81 4.01
N ALA A 65 -3.47 9.53 2.72
CA ALA A 65 -2.44 9.54 1.68
C ALA A 65 -3.06 9.39 0.28
N THR A 66 -2.35 9.84 -0.75
CA THR A 66 -2.59 9.38 -2.13
C THR A 66 -1.60 8.28 -2.46
N ILE A 67 -2.07 7.10 -2.87
CA ILE A 67 -1.19 6.08 -3.44
C ILE A 67 -1.17 6.22 -4.96
N ILE A 68 0.03 6.20 -5.52
CA ILE A 68 0.27 6.15 -6.96
C ILE A 68 0.46 4.70 -7.35
N GLY A 69 -0.32 4.24 -8.33
CA GLY A 69 -0.11 3.02 -9.08
C GLY A 69 0.41 3.31 -10.49
N VAL A 70 0.90 2.28 -11.17
CA VAL A 70 1.34 2.35 -12.57
C VAL A 70 0.86 1.09 -13.30
N GLY A 71 1.47 0.73 -14.44
CA GLY A 71 1.23 -0.56 -15.10
C GLY A 71 1.28 -1.73 -14.12
N SER A 72 0.62 -2.82 -14.49
CA SER A 72 0.48 -4.01 -13.65
C SER A 72 1.71 -4.91 -13.68
N ASP A 73 2.80 -4.54 -14.33
CA ASP A 73 4.05 -5.30 -14.38
C ASP A 73 5.15 -4.72 -13.47
N PHE A 74 6.31 -5.37 -13.49
CA PHE A 74 7.48 -5.02 -12.68
C PHE A 74 8.26 -3.80 -13.20
N GLN A 75 8.10 -3.38 -14.47
CA GLN A 75 8.99 -2.41 -15.11
C GLN A 75 9.09 -1.05 -14.40
N ASN A 76 7.98 -0.61 -13.80
CA ASN A 76 7.85 0.70 -13.18
C ASN A 76 7.53 0.62 -11.69
N GLN A 77 7.88 -0.49 -11.05
CA GLN A 77 7.54 -0.79 -9.67
C GLN A 77 7.96 0.32 -8.68
N ARG A 78 9.11 0.96 -8.92
CA ARG A 78 9.60 2.11 -8.12
C ARG A 78 8.66 3.32 -8.08
N LEU A 79 7.73 3.44 -9.03
CA LEU A 79 6.78 4.54 -9.08
C LEU A 79 5.57 4.29 -8.16
N VAL A 80 5.32 3.05 -7.76
CA VAL A 80 4.28 2.69 -6.81
C VAL A 80 4.68 3.20 -5.43
N ARG A 81 4.03 4.24 -4.92
CA ARG A 81 4.41 4.88 -3.66
C ARG A 81 3.26 5.68 -3.08
N PHE A 82 3.37 5.98 -1.79
CA PHE A 82 2.48 6.94 -1.15
C PHE A 82 3.02 8.36 -1.35
N GLY A 83 2.10 9.31 -1.47
CA GLY A 83 2.36 10.74 -1.41
C GLY A 83 1.31 11.44 -0.57
N GLU A 84 1.36 12.76 -0.58
CA GLU A 84 0.44 13.61 0.18
C GLU A 84 -1.04 13.30 -0.13
N PRO A 85 -1.95 13.47 0.86
CA PRO A 85 -3.38 13.43 0.60
C PRO A 85 -3.76 14.39 -0.53
N HIS A 86 -4.63 13.94 -1.43
CA HIS A 86 -5.09 14.70 -2.59
C HIS A 86 -3.99 15.20 -3.54
N MET A 87 -2.82 14.54 -3.56
CA MET A 87 -1.73 14.82 -4.50
C MET A 87 -2.24 14.81 -5.94
N LYS A 88 -1.86 15.82 -6.72
CA LYS A 88 -2.14 15.85 -8.16
C LYS A 88 -1.24 14.85 -8.87
N VAL A 89 -1.84 13.82 -9.46
CA VAL A 89 -1.14 12.79 -10.23
C VAL A 89 -1.51 12.92 -11.71
N PRO A 90 -0.56 12.76 -12.66
CA PRO A 90 -0.88 12.74 -14.08
C PRO A 90 -1.98 11.72 -14.41
N ALA A 91 -2.91 12.10 -15.30
CA ALA A 91 -4.07 11.27 -15.66
C ALA A 91 -3.70 9.89 -16.23
N SER A 92 -2.48 9.73 -16.75
CA SER A 92 -1.96 8.45 -17.25
C SER A 92 -1.64 7.44 -16.14
N ASN A 93 -1.53 7.87 -14.89
CA ASN A 93 -1.23 6.99 -13.77
C ASN A 93 -2.50 6.61 -13.00
N HIS A 94 -2.56 5.35 -12.56
CA HIS A 94 -3.55 4.94 -11.58
C HIS A 94 -3.24 5.62 -10.25
N ASN A 95 -4.24 6.14 -9.55
CA ASN A 95 -4.08 6.66 -8.20
C ASN A 95 -5.41 6.63 -7.45
N TRP A 96 -5.35 6.61 -6.13
CA TRP A 96 -6.51 6.73 -5.27
C TRP A 96 -6.13 7.24 -3.88
N GLN A 97 -7.16 7.62 -3.13
CA GLN A 97 -7.03 8.07 -1.75
C GLN A 97 -7.08 6.86 -0.82
N THR A 98 -6.10 6.77 0.07
CA THR A 98 -6.06 5.80 1.17
C THR A 98 -6.82 6.36 2.35
N THR A 99 -7.77 5.60 2.88
CA THR A 99 -8.65 5.99 3.99
C THR A 99 -8.79 4.82 4.96
N LYS A 100 -9.52 5.01 6.07
CA LYS A 100 -9.82 3.94 7.02
C LYS A 100 -10.57 2.74 6.39
N GLU A 101 -11.33 2.94 5.32
CA GLU A 101 -12.12 1.88 4.66
C GLU A 101 -11.29 0.98 3.75
N ASN A 102 -10.17 1.47 3.22
CA ASN A 102 -9.40 0.75 2.20
C ASN A 102 -7.90 0.61 2.54
N LEU A 103 -7.52 0.90 3.79
CA LEU A 103 -6.14 0.84 4.25
C LEU A 103 -5.55 -0.57 4.11
N ILE A 104 -6.33 -1.62 4.42
CA ILE A 104 -5.85 -3.00 4.30
C ILE A 104 -5.65 -3.40 2.85
N GLU A 105 -6.63 -3.17 1.98
CA GLU A 105 -6.52 -3.48 0.55
C GLU A 105 -5.39 -2.69 -0.10
N THR A 106 -5.23 -1.41 0.29
CA THR A 106 -4.11 -0.58 -0.18
C THR A 106 -2.76 -1.11 0.33
N SER A 107 -2.69 -1.61 1.56
CA SER A 107 -1.47 -2.21 2.12
C SER A 107 -1.11 -3.52 1.44
N ILE A 108 -2.10 -4.35 1.11
CA ILE A 108 -1.90 -5.56 0.30
C ILE A 108 -1.37 -5.18 -1.09
N TYR A 109 -2.03 -4.23 -1.77
CA TYR A 109 -1.58 -3.74 -3.06
C TYR A 109 -0.11 -3.29 -2.99
N TYR A 110 0.22 -2.41 -2.04
CA TYR A 110 1.57 -1.89 -1.89
C TYR A 110 2.59 -3.00 -1.62
N THR A 111 2.28 -3.91 -0.68
CA THR A 111 3.17 -5.00 -0.30
C THR A 111 3.41 -5.97 -1.45
N VAL A 112 2.35 -6.49 -2.08
CA VAL A 112 2.44 -7.43 -3.22
C VAL A 112 3.31 -6.84 -4.33
N ARG A 113 3.14 -5.54 -4.58
CA ARG A 113 3.88 -4.84 -5.63
C ARG A 113 5.37 -4.71 -5.28
N HIS A 114 5.77 -4.57 -4.02
CA HIS A 114 7.17 -4.31 -3.62
C HIS A 114 7.94 -5.50 -3.03
N ILE A 115 7.28 -6.60 -2.71
CA ILE A 115 7.91 -7.70 -1.95
C ILE A 115 8.87 -8.57 -2.78
N PHE A 116 8.78 -8.49 -4.10
CA PHE A 116 9.66 -9.18 -5.04
C PHE A 116 10.57 -8.18 -5.74
N ASP A 117 11.87 -8.47 -5.75
CA ASP A 117 12.82 -7.70 -6.54
C ASP A 117 12.57 -7.91 -8.03
N SER A 118 12.47 -6.80 -8.77
CA SER A 118 12.45 -6.83 -10.21
C SER A 118 13.82 -7.26 -10.75
N ASN A 119 13.80 -8.20 -11.67
CA ASN A 119 14.95 -8.67 -12.40
C ASN A 119 14.52 -9.00 -13.85
N TRP A 120 15.46 -9.40 -14.69
CA TRP A 120 15.19 -9.64 -16.10
C TRP A 120 14.22 -10.81 -16.37
N LEU A 121 14.01 -11.74 -15.42
CA LEU A 121 13.10 -12.87 -15.55
C LEU A 121 11.64 -12.49 -15.30
N ASN A 122 11.40 -11.58 -14.35
CA ASN A 122 10.04 -11.19 -13.94
C ASN A 122 9.63 -9.80 -14.44
N ASP A 123 10.50 -9.05 -15.14
CA ASP A 123 10.21 -7.69 -15.63
C ASP A 123 8.88 -7.56 -16.38
N ARG A 124 8.44 -8.64 -17.06
CA ARG A 124 7.20 -8.71 -17.85
C ARG A 124 6.05 -9.49 -17.19
N ASP A 125 6.28 -10.07 -16.02
CA ASP A 125 5.22 -10.75 -15.28
C ASP A 125 4.16 -9.73 -14.84
N GLN A 126 2.89 -10.12 -14.94
CA GLN A 126 1.77 -9.26 -14.59
C GLN A 126 1.25 -9.59 -13.19
N PHE A 127 1.06 -8.56 -12.39
CA PHE A 127 0.27 -8.62 -11.16
C PHE A 127 -1.22 -8.71 -11.49
N LEU A 128 -1.88 -9.72 -10.95
CA LEU A 128 -3.23 -10.11 -11.32
C LEU A 128 -4.27 -9.73 -10.26
N TYR A 129 -5.53 -9.79 -10.67
CA TYR A 129 -6.67 -9.73 -9.75
C TYR A 129 -6.66 -11.01 -8.89
N PRO A 130 -6.65 -10.90 -7.55
CA PRO A 130 -6.52 -12.06 -6.66
C PRO A 130 -7.81 -12.89 -6.60
N ASN A 131 -7.69 -14.15 -6.18
CA ASN A 131 -8.85 -14.92 -5.75
C ASN A 131 -9.43 -14.37 -4.43
N GLU A 132 -10.53 -14.94 -3.95
CA GLU A 132 -11.26 -14.40 -2.79
C GLU A 132 -10.70 -14.89 -1.43
N ASN A 133 -9.74 -15.81 -1.42
CA ASN A 133 -9.28 -16.48 -0.20
C ASN A 133 -8.53 -15.54 0.75
N TRP A 134 -7.90 -14.47 0.25
CA TRP A 134 -7.22 -13.46 1.09
C TRP A 134 -8.18 -12.73 2.03
N LYS A 135 -9.48 -12.66 1.69
CA LYS A 135 -10.48 -11.90 2.48
C LYS A 135 -10.68 -12.46 3.89
N SER A 136 -10.48 -13.76 4.06
CA SER A 136 -10.57 -14.44 5.35
C SER A 136 -9.22 -14.64 6.04
N ASP A 137 -8.09 -14.44 5.34
CA ASP A 137 -6.76 -14.53 5.92
C ASP A 137 -6.35 -13.17 6.54
N PHE A 138 -6.83 -12.95 7.76
CA PHE A 138 -6.51 -11.74 8.52
C PHE A 138 -5.02 -11.65 8.90
N GLU A 139 -4.32 -12.78 8.99
CA GLU A 139 -2.88 -12.76 9.26
C GLU A 139 -2.13 -12.19 8.06
N PHE A 140 -2.43 -12.63 6.84
CA PHE A 140 -1.89 -12.07 5.60
C PHE A 140 -2.21 -10.57 5.47
N GLN A 141 -3.46 -10.18 5.71
CA GLN A 141 -3.89 -8.77 5.69
C GLN A 141 -3.05 -7.91 6.65
N ASN A 142 -2.93 -8.35 7.90
CA ASN A 142 -2.21 -7.63 8.95
C ASN A 142 -0.70 -7.62 8.68
N ASN A 143 -0.14 -8.71 8.17
CA ASN A 143 1.27 -8.77 7.75
C ASN A 143 1.57 -7.77 6.63
N CYS A 144 0.66 -7.62 5.65
CA CYS A 144 0.79 -6.60 4.60
C CYS A 144 0.69 -5.17 5.16
N LEU A 145 -0.17 -4.91 6.14
CA LEU A 145 -0.23 -3.62 6.83
C LEU A 145 1.11 -3.30 7.52
N VAL A 146 1.66 -4.25 8.29
CA VAL A 146 2.94 -4.05 8.99
C VAL A 146 4.09 -3.83 7.99
N SER A 147 4.17 -4.66 6.95
CA SER A 147 5.13 -4.45 5.87
C SER A 147 5.04 -3.04 5.30
N THR A 148 3.83 -2.56 5.00
CA THR A 148 3.58 -1.21 4.47
C THR A 148 4.02 -0.12 5.44
N LEU A 149 3.67 -0.22 6.73
CA LEU A 149 4.01 0.78 7.76
C LEU A 149 5.52 1.03 7.88
N PHE A 150 6.34 0.00 7.68
CA PHE A 150 7.79 0.07 7.85
C PHE A 150 8.61 0.03 6.55
N SER A 151 7.96 0.14 5.38
CA SER A 151 8.65 0.19 4.08
C SER A 151 8.25 1.37 3.19
N ASN A 152 7.22 2.13 3.56
CA ASN A 152 6.74 3.27 2.78
C ASN A 152 7.66 4.53 2.86
N ASN A 153 7.27 5.55 2.11
CA ASN A 153 7.97 6.83 1.96
C ASN A 153 7.14 8.04 2.44
N ILE A 154 6.16 7.83 3.31
CA ILE A 154 5.41 8.92 3.95
C ILE A 154 6.40 9.74 4.77
N SER A 155 6.28 11.07 4.67
CA SER A 155 7.00 12.04 5.50
C SER A 155 5.98 12.93 6.20
N SER A 156 6.31 13.41 7.40
CA SER A 156 5.51 14.44 8.08
C SER A 156 5.50 15.77 7.32
N SER A 157 6.35 15.95 6.29
CA SER A 157 6.26 17.11 5.39
C SER A 157 4.99 17.10 4.53
N PHE A 158 4.29 15.97 4.43
CA PHE A 158 3.02 15.84 3.71
C PHE A 158 1.81 16.32 4.53
N GLY A 159 2.03 16.81 5.75
CA GLY A 159 0.99 17.21 6.70
C GLY A 159 0.96 16.28 7.92
N THR A 160 -0.20 16.20 8.57
CA THR A 160 -0.40 15.38 9.76
C THR A 160 0.02 13.92 9.50
N ASN A 161 0.97 13.43 10.30
CA ASN A 161 1.46 12.06 10.14
C ASN A 161 0.51 11.05 10.81
N HIS A 162 -0.39 10.46 10.00
CA HIS A 162 -1.31 9.41 10.44
C HIS A 162 -0.69 8.01 10.52
N TRP A 163 0.59 7.84 10.20
CA TRP A 163 1.22 6.54 9.95
C TRP A 163 2.08 6.02 11.10
N ILE A 164 2.14 6.73 12.24
CA ILE A 164 2.89 6.29 13.43
C ILE A 164 2.10 5.18 14.14
N PRO A 165 2.60 3.93 14.22
CA PRO A 165 1.85 2.83 14.78
C PRO A 165 2.09 2.64 16.29
N PHE A 166 2.61 3.66 16.96
CA PHE A 166 2.97 3.64 18.37
C PHE A 166 2.30 4.79 19.11
N THR A 167 2.05 4.61 20.40
CA THR A 167 1.71 5.70 21.30
C THR A 167 2.97 6.45 21.73
N GLU A 168 2.80 7.69 22.17
CA GLU A 168 3.89 8.54 22.66
C GLU A 168 4.65 7.88 23.82
N TYR A 169 3.92 7.18 24.70
CA TYR A 169 4.49 6.45 25.82
C TYR A 169 5.37 5.28 25.37
N GLU A 170 4.93 4.52 24.35
CA GLU A 170 5.70 3.36 23.85
C GLU A 170 7.05 3.76 23.25
N VAL A 171 7.19 5.02 22.79
CA VAL A 171 8.41 5.52 22.15
C VAL A 171 9.09 6.66 22.90
N ASN A 172 8.63 6.98 24.12
CA ASN A 172 9.16 8.06 24.96
C ASN A 172 9.19 9.44 24.25
N ALA A 173 8.15 9.74 23.46
CA ALA A 173 8.03 11.03 22.80
C ALA A 173 7.86 12.16 23.83
N GLN A 174 8.54 13.29 23.61
CA GLN A 174 8.53 14.44 24.53
C GLN A 174 7.27 15.33 24.42
N ALA A 175 6.41 15.07 23.45
CA ALA A 175 5.16 15.78 23.23
C ALA A 175 4.12 14.85 22.60
N LYS A 176 2.85 15.29 22.55
CA LYS A 176 1.76 14.54 21.93
C LYS A 176 1.92 14.46 20.41
N PHE A 177 1.55 13.33 19.83
CA PHE A 177 1.40 13.21 18.39
C PHE A 177 0.17 13.99 17.93
N GLU A 178 0.25 14.56 16.74
CA GLU A 178 -0.87 15.24 16.09
C GLU A 178 -1.98 14.26 15.69
N SER A 179 -1.64 12.98 15.50
CA SER A 179 -2.61 11.94 15.18
C SER A 179 -2.32 10.63 15.89
N ASN A 180 -3.40 10.02 16.42
CA ASN A 180 -3.39 8.66 16.95
C ASN A 180 -4.04 7.66 15.98
N PHE A 181 -4.31 8.08 14.73
CA PHE A 181 -5.07 7.33 13.73
C PHE A 181 -4.64 5.86 13.63
N MET A 182 -3.35 5.58 13.37
CA MET A 182 -2.91 4.20 13.14
C MET A 182 -3.03 3.34 14.40
N THR A 183 -2.75 3.90 15.58
CA THR A 183 -2.90 3.15 16.85
C THR A 183 -4.36 2.84 17.14
N ASP A 184 -5.27 3.76 16.83
CA ASP A 184 -6.70 3.55 16.99
C ASP A 184 -7.24 2.57 15.94
N PHE A 185 -6.73 2.62 14.70
CA PHE A 185 -7.04 1.65 13.65
C PHE A 185 -6.65 0.25 14.09
N ILE A 186 -5.40 0.06 14.54
CA ILE A 186 -4.88 -1.23 15.01
C ILE A 186 -5.67 -1.76 16.22
N LYS A 187 -6.11 -0.87 17.12
CA LYS A 187 -6.90 -1.24 18.32
C LYS A 187 -8.39 -1.43 18.01
N GLY A 188 -8.85 -1.23 16.78
CA GLY A 188 -10.26 -1.32 16.40
C GLY A 188 -11.13 -0.20 17.00
N LYS A 189 -10.53 0.96 17.31
CA LYS A 189 -11.19 2.11 17.96
C LYS A 189 -11.72 3.15 16.98
N ILE A 190 -11.44 3.00 15.68
CA ILE A 190 -11.99 3.91 14.67
C ILE A 190 -13.46 3.58 14.47
N GLN A 191 -14.34 4.46 14.94
CA GLN A 191 -15.78 4.28 14.78
C GLN A 191 -16.17 4.37 13.30
N ALA A 192 -17.09 3.48 12.89
CA ALA A 192 -17.91 3.73 11.72
C ALA A 192 -18.72 5.00 11.97
N GLU A 193 -18.84 5.88 10.97
CA GLU A 193 -19.72 7.05 11.06
C GLU A 193 -21.14 6.54 11.30
N THR A 194 -21.55 6.54 12.57
CA THR A 194 -22.96 6.37 12.91
C THR A 194 -23.58 7.69 12.51
N LYS A 195 -24.52 7.68 11.55
CA LYS A 195 -25.39 8.84 11.35
C LYS A 195 -26.02 9.12 12.72
N THR A 196 -25.52 10.14 13.40
CA THR A 196 -26.18 10.66 14.60
C THR A 196 -27.52 11.15 14.12
N SER A 197 -28.58 10.39 14.41
CA SER A 197 -29.91 10.95 14.51
C SER A 197 -29.82 12.07 15.53
N ASP A 198 -30.01 13.31 15.09
CA ASP A 198 -29.97 14.50 15.92
C ASP A 198 -30.77 14.27 17.21
N LEU A 199 -30.05 14.14 18.34
CA LEU A 199 -30.63 13.95 19.67
C LEU A 199 -31.21 15.26 20.24
N PHE A 200 -31.12 16.35 19.46
CA PHE A 200 -31.66 17.67 19.80
C PHE A 200 -32.41 18.30 18.62
N SER A 201 -33.34 17.54 18.03
CA SER A 201 -34.36 18.13 17.16
C SER A 201 -35.47 18.75 18.02
N ILE A 202 -35.44 20.07 18.17
CA ILE A 202 -36.55 20.86 18.74
C ILE A 202 -37.76 20.72 17.78
N PRO A 203 -38.96 20.37 18.27
CA PRO A 203 -40.12 20.27 17.39
C PRO A 203 -40.69 21.66 17.11
N THR A 204 -40.49 22.14 15.88
CA THR A 204 -41.32 23.24 15.34
C THR A 204 -42.24 22.67 14.27
N GLN A 205 -43.53 22.66 14.59
CA GLN A 205 -44.65 22.38 13.69
C GLN A 205 -44.84 23.52 12.66
N PRO A 206 -45.58 23.26 11.56
CA PRO A 206 -45.28 23.79 10.23
C PRO A 206 -46.17 24.97 9.84
N GLU A 207 -45.67 25.84 8.95
CA GLU A 207 -46.55 26.66 8.10
C GLU A 207 -46.06 26.71 6.65
N HIS A 208 -47.04 26.45 5.78
CA HIS A 208 -47.21 26.72 4.35
C HIS A 208 -46.26 27.78 3.75
N THR A 209 -45.79 27.66 2.50
CA THR A 209 -46.61 27.88 1.30
C THR A 209 -45.81 27.50 0.04
N ALA A 210 -46.55 27.06 -0.98
CA ALA A 210 -46.11 26.60 -2.29
C ALA A 210 -45.32 27.62 -3.14
N CYS A 211 -44.55 27.09 -4.11
CA CYS A 211 -44.69 27.41 -5.54
C CYS A 211 -43.82 26.46 -6.38
N GLN A 212 -44.45 25.70 -7.29
CA GLN A 212 -43.80 25.17 -8.49
C GLN A 212 -43.60 26.32 -9.52
N PRO A 213 -42.82 26.13 -10.60
CA PRO A 213 -43.42 25.56 -11.81
C PRO A 213 -42.54 24.56 -12.60
N GLU A 214 -43.27 23.55 -13.09
CA GLU A 214 -43.32 23.01 -14.47
C GLU A 214 -42.17 22.19 -15.10
N LEU A 215 -42.65 21.05 -15.64
CA LEU A 215 -42.04 20.08 -16.53
C LEU A 215 -41.74 20.69 -17.91
N VAL A 216 -40.60 20.27 -18.49
CA VAL A 216 -40.52 19.97 -19.93
C VAL A 216 -39.89 18.59 -20.12
N SER A 217 -40.50 17.86 -21.05
CA SER A 217 -40.43 16.45 -21.38
C SER A 217 -39.22 16.02 -22.22
N GLY A 218 -38.83 14.75 -22.05
CA GLY A 218 -38.23 13.89 -23.08
C GLY A 218 -36.70 13.98 -23.22
N SER A 219 -35.92 12.92 -23.38
CA SER A 219 -36.18 11.49 -23.54
C SER A 219 -34.89 10.70 -23.26
N ASN A 220 -35.08 9.44 -22.90
CA ASN A 220 -34.18 8.28 -23.06
C ASN A 220 -32.99 8.10 -22.10
N GLU A 221 -33.25 7.21 -21.13
CA GLU A 221 -32.61 5.88 -21.06
C GLU A 221 -31.12 5.82 -21.41
N ILE A 222 -30.27 5.86 -20.38
CA ILE A 222 -29.25 4.86 -19.99
C ILE A 222 -28.74 5.33 -18.62
N LEU A 223 -29.48 5.02 -17.56
CA LEU A 223 -29.03 5.26 -16.18
C LEU A 223 -29.75 4.31 -15.21
N LYS A 224 -29.78 3.02 -15.56
CA LYS A 224 -30.08 1.94 -14.62
C LYS A 224 -29.27 0.72 -14.97
N GLN A 225 -28.09 0.61 -14.37
CA GLN A 225 -27.54 -0.61 -13.76
C GLN A 225 -26.11 -0.32 -13.27
N VAL A 226 -26.00 0.56 -12.29
CA VAL A 226 -25.02 0.33 -11.23
C VAL A 226 -25.85 -0.19 -10.07
N GLN A 227 -26.05 -1.52 -10.07
CA GLN A 227 -26.34 -2.20 -8.83
C GLN A 227 -25.16 -1.86 -7.91
N HIS A 228 -25.43 -1.04 -6.91
CA HIS A 228 -24.58 -0.89 -5.75
C HIS A 228 -24.51 -2.26 -5.07
N ASP A 229 -23.62 -3.11 -5.58
CA ASP A 229 -23.14 -4.24 -4.82
C ASP A 229 -22.38 -3.65 -3.63
N THR A 230 -23.10 -3.54 -2.53
CA THR A 230 -22.61 -3.04 -1.26
C THR A 230 -21.86 -4.19 -0.61
N THR A 231 -20.83 -4.69 -1.28
CA THR A 231 -19.91 -5.66 -0.71
C THR A 231 -19.00 -4.87 0.22
N LYS A 232 -19.48 -4.78 1.47
CA LYS A 232 -18.84 -4.20 2.65
C LYS A 232 -17.33 -4.45 2.62
N GLY A 233 -16.55 -3.38 2.68
CA GLY A 233 -15.16 -3.45 3.14
C GLY A 233 -15.12 -4.18 4.49
N VAL A 234 -14.02 -4.85 4.76
CA VAL A 234 -13.80 -5.58 6.02
C VAL A 234 -13.99 -4.59 7.18
N GLN A 235 -14.98 -4.82 8.05
CA GLN A 235 -15.21 -3.95 9.21
C GLN A 235 -14.10 -4.18 10.26
N HIS A 236 -13.17 -3.23 10.37
CA HIS A 236 -12.10 -3.24 11.37
C HIS A 236 -12.54 -2.64 12.71
N ASN A 237 -13.63 -3.17 13.28
CA ASN A 237 -14.15 -2.74 14.59
C ASN A 237 -13.54 -3.57 15.75
N LYS A 238 -12.59 -4.45 15.44
CA LYS A 238 -11.92 -5.33 16.39
C LYS A 238 -10.42 -5.08 16.31
N ALA A 239 -9.74 -5.15 17.45
CA ALA A 239 -8.29 -5.07 17.50
C ALA A 239 -7.66 -6.11 16.57
N LEU A 240 -6.66 -5.68 15.80
CA LEU A 240 -5.91 -6.53 14.90
C LEU A 240 -5.02 -7.49 15.68
N VAL A 241 -4.83 -8.69 15.15
CA VAL A 241 -3.96 -9.72 15.72
C VAL A 241 -2.80 -9.93 14.75
N PHE A 242 -1.58 -9.84 15.27
CA PHE A 242 -0.36 -9.90 14.47
C PHE A 242 0.33 -11.26 14.63
N SER A 243 0.98 -11.71 13.55
CA SER A 243 1.90 -12.84 13.59
C SER A 243 3.13 -12.53 14.44
N GLU A 244 3.92 -13.56 14.75
CA GLU A 244 5.19 -13.39 15.47
C GLU A 244 6.16 -12.51 14.68
N GLU A 245 6.24 -12.69 13.36
CA GLU A 245 7.10 -11.93 12.46
C GLU A 245 6.67 -10.46 12.36
N ALA A 246 5.36 -10.20 12.27
CA ALA A 246 4.82 -8.85 12.28
C ALA A 246 5.05 -8.15 13.64
N THR A 247 4.91 -8.88 14.74
CA THR A 247 5.23 -8.39 16.09
C THR A 247 6.71 -8.02 16.20
N ALA A 248 7.61 -8.86 15.70
CA ALA A 248 9.04 -8.59 15.69
C ALA A 248 9.41 -7.33 14.89
N VAL A 249 8.71 -7.06 13.78
CA VAL A 249 8.87 -5.80 13.02
C VAL A 249 8.41 -4.60 13.86
N PHE A 250 7.27 -4.69 14.56
CA PHE A 250 6.83 -3.62 15.46
C PHE A 250 7.85 -3.34 16.56
N ASP A 251 8.41 -4.38 17.18
CA ASP A 251 9.36 -4.22 18.28
C ASP A 251 10.67 -3.58 17.79
N ALA A 252 11.21 -4.04 16.66
CA ALA A 252 12.39 -3.43 16.04
C ALA A 252 12.13 -1.95 15.65
N GLY A 253 10.95 -1.68 15.08
CA GLY A 253 10.53 -0.31 14.76
C GLY A 253 10.41 0.57 16.01
N ARG A 254 9.84 0.04 17.09
CA ARG A 254 9.65 0.78 18.34
C ARG A 254 10.97 1.20 18.97
N GLU A 255 11.97 0.32 18.98
CA GLU A 255 13.30 0.66 19.48
C GLU A 255 13.99 1.73 18.62
N LEU A 256 13.80 1.70 17.30
CA LEU A 256 14.27 2.76 16.41
C LEU A 256 13.60 4.12 16.72
N TRP A 257 12.29 4.15 16.93
CA TRP A 257 11.58 5.39 17.31
C TRP A 257 12.00 5.91 18.69
N LYS A 258 12.13 5.02 19.69
CA LYS A 258 12.67 5.39 21.02
C LYS A 258 14.03 6.05 20.90
N TYR A 259 14.92 5.48 20.09
CA TYR A 259 16.25 6.04 19.87
C TYR A 259 16.18 7.42 19.20
N TYR A 260 15.35 7.57 18.16
CA TYR A 260 15.12 8.86 17.53
C TYR A 260 14.63 9.92 18.54
N HIS A 261 13.57 9.64 19.31
CA HIS A 261 13.05 10.59 20.28
C HIS A 261 14.06 10.94 21.37
N LYS A 262 14.88 9.97 21.81
CA LYS A 262 15.96 10.21 22.77
C LYS A 262 17.02 11.16 22.23
N ILE A 263 17.48 10.96 21.00
CA ILE A 263 18.58 11.75 20.42
C ILE A 263 18.08 13.10 19.91
N ALA A 264 17.02 13.11 19.12
CA ALA A 264 16.50 14.31 18.47
C ALA A 264 15.98 15.34 19.48
N SER A 265 15.40 14.90 20.61
CA SER A 265 14.93 15.83 21.66
C SER A 265 16.04 16.61 22.37
N LEU A 266 17.30 16.15 22.27
CA LEU A 266 18.45 16.92 22.77
C LEU A 266 18.72 18.14 21.88
N SER A 267 18.41 18.06 20.59
CA SER A 267 18.48 19.17 19.63
C SER A 267 17.12 19.86 19.52
N ARG A 268 16.81 20.75 20.49
CA ARG A 268 15.48 21.37 20.63
C ARG A 268 14.95 22.10 19.39
N ASN A 269 15.82 22.58 18.50
CA ASN A 269 15.40 23.36 17.34
C ASN A 269 14.97 22.50 16.13
N ASP A 270 15.39 21.23 16.07
CA ASP A 270 15.13 20.33 14.93
C ASP A 270 14.31 19.09 15.33
N TYR A 271 13.75 19.08 16.54
CA TYR A 271 13.01 17.94 17.05
C TYR A 271 11.60 17.85 16.46
N ASN A 272 11.42 16.94 15.51
CA ASN A 272 10.11 16.61 14.95
C ASN A 272 9.46 15.47 15.77
N VAL A 273 8.47 15.79 16.60
CA VAL A 273 7.74 14.77 17.39
C VAL A 273 6.88 13.86 16.52
N ASN A 274 6.42 14.32 15.36
CA ASN A 274 5.56 13.56 14.44
C ASN A 274 6.36 12.81 13.36
N ALA A 275 7.64 12.52 13.61
CA ALA A 275 8.52 11.90 12.62
C ALA A 275 8.02 10.52 12.16
N SER A 276 7.91 10.36 10.85
CA SER A 276 7.72 9.08 10.17
C SER A 276 9.03 8.28 10.12
N LEU A 277 8.97 7.02 9.66
CA LEU A 277 10.20 6.25 9.37
C LEU A 277 11.09 6.98 8.37
N TYR A 278 10.51 7.65 7.36
CA TYR A 278 11.25 8.39 6.37
C TYR A 278 12.00 9.56 7.01
N ASP A 279 11.33 10.32 7.88
CA ASP A 279 11.92 11.48 8.58
C ASP A 279 13.03 11.03 9.54
N ILE A 280 12.84 9.91 10.26
CA ILE A 280 13.87 9.32 11.12
C ILE A 280 15.10 8.93 10.31
N ARG A 281 14.90 8.27 9.16
CA ARG A 281 16.01 7.91 8.26
C ARG A 281 16.70 9.15 7.72
N GLU A 282 15.95 10.19 7.37
CA GLU A 282 16.52 11.45 6.90
C GLU A 282 17.37 12.12 7.97
N TYR A 283 16.89 12.17 9.22
CA TYR A 283 17.60 12.75 10.36
C TYR A 283 18.99 12.12 10.55
N PHE A 284 19.07 10.79 10.56
CA PHE A 284 20.35 10.11 10.81
C PHE A 284 21.24 9.98 9.58
N GLN A 285 20.66 9.73 8.39
CA GLN A 285 21.45 9.48 7.19
C GLN A 285 21.82 10.78 6.46
N GLY A 286 21.07 11.86 6.65
CA GLY A 286 21.22 13.10 5.91
C GLY A 286 21.00 12.94 4.40
N ARG A 287 21.33 14.00 3.66
CA ARG A 287 21.26 14.05 2.20
C ARG A 287 22.62 14.43 1.60
N ASN A 288 22.86 14.00 0.37
CA ASN A 288 24.01 14.44 -0.42
C ASN A 288 23.74 15.77 -1.15
N ASP A 289 24.76 16.29 -1.86
CA ASP A 289 24.69 17.56 -2.62
C ASP A 289 23.60 17.61 -3.70
N LYS A 290 23.06 16.45 -4.09
CA LYS A 290 21.95 16.32 -5.07
C LYS A 290 20.59 16.17 -4.39
N GLY A 291 20.52 16.34 -3.06
CA GLY A 291 19.31 16.18 -2.26
C GLY A 291 18.84 14.73 -2.11
N ARG A 292 19.64 13.72 -2.49
CA ARG A 292 19.28 12.31 -2.28
C ARG A 292 19.70 11.88 -0.88
N MET A 293 18.81 11.17 -0.19
CA MET A 293 19.12 10.59 1.12
C MET A 293 20.29 9.60 1.01
N ASN A 294 21.22 9.67 1.95
CA ASN A 294 22.33 8.73 1.98
C ASN A 294 21.86 7.33 2.39
N SER A 295 22.60 6.30 2.00
CA SER A 295 22.29 4.91 2.37
C SER A 295 22.90 4.48 3.72
N LYS A 296 23.74 5.33 4.30
CA LYS A 296 24.50 5.08 5.54
C LYS A 296 24.48 6.33 6.42
N SER A 297 24.81 6.14 7.68
CA SER A 297 25.04 7.17 8.70
C SER A 297 26.30 6.81 9.48
N ASP A 298 26.94 7.80 10.09
CA ASP A 298 28.04 7.59 11.05
C ASP A 298 27.53 7.19 12.45
N ASP A 299 26.21 7.31 12.70
CA ASP A 299 25.60 6.84 13.94
C ASP A 299 25.49 5.30 13.95
N VAL A 300 26.41 4.66 14.65
CA VAL A 300 26.51 3.20 14.77
C VAL A 300 25.27 2.59 15.43
N THR A 301 24.67 3.26 16.40
CA THR A 301 23.49 2.75 17.11
C THR A 301 22.28 2.76 16.19
N TYR A 302 22.06 3.86 15.48
CA TYR A 302 21.05 3.95 14.43
C TYR A 302 21.25 2.87 13.37
N MET A 303 22.49 2.68 12.88
CA MET A 303 22.80 1.69 11.84
C MET A 303 22.48 0.25 12.29
N ALA A 304 22.71 -0.07 13.57
CA ALA A 304 22.31 -1.36 14.14
C ALA A 304 20.77 -1.51 14.18
N LEU A 305 20.05 -0.51 14.67
CA LEU A 305 18.58 -0.53 14.79
C LEU A 305 17.86 -0.60 13.44
N ILE A 306 18.27 0.21 12.46
CA ILE A 306 17.69 0.16 11.11
C ILE A 306 18.07 -1.15 10.39
N GLY A 307 19.25 -1.70 10.68
CA GLY A 307 19.66 -3.02 10.20
C GLY A 307 18.76 -4.13 10.73
N GLU A 308 18.46 -4.11 12.02
CA GLU A 308 17.55 -5.06 12.67
C GLU A 308 16.13 -4.94 12.11
N LEU A 309 15.60 -3.72 11.97
CA LEU A 309 14.28 -3.51 11.35
C LEU A 309 14.21 -4.08 9.93
N ARG A 310 15.26 -3.86 9.11
CA ARG A 310 15.35 -4.43 7.75
C ARG A 310 15.42 -5.96 7.77
N ASN A 311 16.13 -6.54 8.73
CA ASN A 311 16.19 -7.99 8.91
C ASN A 311 14.79 -8.57 9.25
N LYS A 312 14.07 -7.95 10.19
CA LYS A 312 12.71 -8.40 10.54
C LYS A 312 11.73 -8.23 9.39
N LEU A 313 11.86 -7.16 8.61
CA LEU A 313 11.08 -6.98 7.38
C LEU A 313 11.35 -8.07 6.35
N ALA A 314 12.60 -8.51 6.19
CA ALA A 314 12.94 -9.61 5.28
C ALA A 314 12.29 -10.94 5.72
N ILE A 315 12.32 -11.23 7.02
CA ILE A 315 11.67 -12.43 7.58
C ILE A 315 10.14 -12.37 7.37
N LEU A 316 9.51 -11.23 7.68
CA LEU A 316 8.09 -11.02 7.42
C LEU A 316 7.78 -11.16 5.92
N ALA A 317 8.68 -10.67 5.06
CA ALA A 317 8.49 -10.76 3.62
C ALA A 317 8.49 -12.21 3.13
N ASP A 318 9.39 -13.06 3.63
CA ASP A 318 9.44 -14.49 3.27
C ASP A 318 8.17 -15.23 3.70
N LYS A 319 7.49 -14.78 4.76
CA LYS A 319 6.18 -15.30 5.15
C LYS A 319 5.04 -14.86 4.22
N ILE A 320 5.10 -13.63 3.69
CA ILE A 320 4.06 -13.09 2.80
C ILE A 320 4.21 -13.62 1.37
N LYS A 321 5.43 -13.82 0.86
CA LYS A 321 5.68 -14.20 -0.55
C LYS A 321 4.88 -15.43 -1.03
N PRO A 322 4.80 -16.56 -0.30
CA PRO A 322 3.99 -17.71 -0.73
C PRO A 322 2.52 -17.37 -0.88
N LYS A 323 1.98 -16.50 -0.02
CA LYS A 323 0.59 -16.03 -0.07
C LYS A 323 0.28 -15.21 -1.31
N VAL A 324 1.28 -14.51 -1.88
CA VAL A 324 1.10 -13.76 -3.13
C VAL A 324 0.73 -14.72 -4.28
N TYR A 325 1.38 -15.88 -4.36
CA TYR A 325 1.05 -16.93 -5.33
C TYR A 325 -0.24 -17.66 -4.96
N GLU A 326 -0.43 -18.02 -3.68
CA GLU A 326 -1.66 -18.67 -3.18
C GLU A 326 -2.93 -17.87 -3.53
N TYR A 327 -2.86 -16.54 -3.38
CA TYR A 327 -3.97 -15.63 -3.70
C TYR A 327 -4.03 -15.21 -5.16
N GLY A 328 -3.13 -15.72 -6.00
CA GLY A 328 -3.16 -15.50 -7.44
C GLY A 328 -2.82 -14.06 -7.85
N PHE A 329 -2.10 -13.31 -7.02
CA PHE A 329 -1.56 -12.01 -7.42
C PHE A 329 -0.44 -12.15 -8.45
N LEU A 330 0.24 -13.30 -8.49
CA LEU A 330 1.23 -13.67 -9.50
C LEU A 330 0.99 -15.11 -9.95
N LYS A 331 1.44 -15.45 -11.16
CA LYS A 331 1.52 -16.82 -11.63
C LYS A 331 2.87 -17.44 -11.28
N GLU A 332 2.86 -18.74 -11.02
CA GLU A 332 4.06 -19.57 -10.85
C GLU A 332 4.79 -19.84 -12.18
#